data_AF-A0A7C6DRL5-F1
#
_entry.id   AF-A0A7C6DRL5-F1
#
_cell.length_a   1.000
_cell.length_b   1.000
_cell.length_c   1.000
_cell.angle_alpha   90.00
_cell.angle_beta   90.00
_cell.angle_gamma   90.00
#
_symmetry.space_group_name_H-M   'P 1'
#
loop_
_entity.id
_entity.type
_entity.pdbx_description
1 polymer ?
#
loop_
_entity_poly.entity_id
_entity_poly.type
_entity_poly.pdbx_seq_one_letter_code
_entity_poly.pdbx_strand_id
1 'polypeptide(L)'
;MSRICIRCGHTNPDTENYCVKCGATLPRISQAVARPARVKVTKNYDTIKLKVEQLLSYEISVDEYLNVLDNIYSKVEEAANTVSSMEIPEDLLPYFKEQIEIGLTGIDMFLQAINELRVLPELLEELDNAESDEVRENLLQEIEKIKDQGLSLAAEATEHLNIALDMAIENMSKWKEEETGGFYV
;
A
#
# COMPACT_ATOMS: atom_id res chain seq x y z
N MET A 1 -15.50 -1.30 34.85
CA MET A 1 -15.82 -1.67 33.46
C MET A 1 -16.30 -3.12 33.43
N SER A 2 -17.60 -3.38 33.38
CA SER A 2 -18.09 -4.77 33.44
C SER A 2 -17.58 -5.66 32.28
N ARG A 3 -17.19 -6.92 32.59
CA ARG A 3 -16.61 -7.87 31.61
C ARG A 3 -17.68 -8.81 31.06
N ILE A 4 -17.91 -8.75 29.76
CA ILE A 4 -18.90 -9.63 29.11
C ILE A 4 -18.26 -10.98 28.77
N CYS A 5 -18.93 -12.07 29.15
CA CYS A 5 -18.51 -13.41 28.78
C CYS A 5 -18.82 -13.70 27.31
N ILE A 6 -17.80 -13.94 26.50
CA ILE A 6 -17.94 -14.28 25.07
C ILE A 6 -18.68 -15.60 24.81
N ARG A 7 -18.79 -16.48 25.81
CA ARG A 7 -19.48 -17.78 25.69
C ARG A 7 -20.97 -17.72 25.98
N CYS A 8 -21.42 -16.84 26.88
CA CYS A 8 -22.82 -16.83 27.33
C CYS A 8 -23.45 -15.44 27.42
N GLY A 9 -22.72 -14.39 27.05
CA GLY A 9 -23.19 -13.00 27.06
C GLY A 9 -23.40 -12.41 28.47
N HIS A 10 -23.08 -13.14 29.53
CA HIS A 10 -23.29 -12.66 30.90
C HIS A 10 -22.26 -11.59 31.27
N THR A 11 -22.73 -10.52 31.91
CA THR A 11 -21.92 -9.40 32.39
C THR A 11 -21.37 -9.71 33.78
N ASN A 12 -20.05 -9.79 33.90
CA ASN A 12 -19.35 -10.19 35.14
C ASN A 12 -18.65 -8.99 35.80
N PRO A 13 -18.42 -9.05 37.12
CA PRO A 13 -17.61 -8.07 37.83
C PRO A 13 -16.16 -8.02 37.31
N ASP A 14 -15.51 -6.87 37.44
CA ASP A 14 -14.13 -6.61 36.99
C ASP A 14 -13.07 -7.52 37.62
N THR A 15 -13.32 -7.97 38.84
CA THR A 15 -12.38 -8.76 39.65
C THR A 15 -12.35 -10.24 39.24
N GLU A 16 -13.33 -10.70 38.47
CA GLU A 16 -13.48 -12.11 38.14
C GLU A 16 -12.64 -12.49 36.92
N ASN A 17 -11.93 -13.61 37.03
CA ASN A 17 -11.19 -14.23 35.93
C ASN A 17 -12.04 -15.27 35.18
N TYR A 18 -13.22 -15.60 35.71
CA TYR A 18 -14.13 -16.60 35.16
C TYR A 18 -15.56 -16.06 35.18
N CYS A 19 -16.38 -16.55 34.25
CA CYS A 19 -17.78 -16.16 34.20
C CYS A 19 -18.55 -16.82 35.34
N VAL A 20 -19.22 -16.01 36.17
CA VAL A 20 -20.00 -16.50 37.32
C VAL A 20 -21.20 -17.37 36.91
N LYS A 21 -21.64 -17.25 35.65
CA LYS A 21 -22.80 -17.98 35.12
C LYS A 21 -22.42 -19.31 34.46
N CYS A 22 -21.31 -19.38 33.73
CA CYS A 22 -20.97 -20.56 32.92
C CYS A 22 -19.57 -21.13 33.17
N GLY A 23 -18.79 -20.54 34.08
CA GLY A 23 -17.44 -20.98 34.43
C GLY A 23 -16.37 -20.74 33.37
N ALA A 24 -16.72 -20.14 32.22
CA ALA A 24 -15.76 -19.85 31.16
C ALA A 24 -14.73 -18.79 31.59
N THR A 25 -13.45 -19.00 31.30
CA THR A 25 -12.40 -18.01 31.53
C THR A 25 -12.70 -16.73 30.77
N LEU A 26 -12.69 -15.59 31.47
CA LEU A 26 -12.88 -14.29 30.87
C LEU A 26 -11.55 -13.83 30.23
N PRO A 27 -11.58 -13.25 29.02
CA PRO A 27 -10.37 -12.77 28.39
C PRO A 27 -9.71 -11.70 29.28
N ARG A 28 -8.44 -11.90 29.60
CA ARG A 28 -7.60 -10.86 30.20
C ARG A 28 -7.36 -9.82 29.12
N ILE A 29 -8.15 -8.75 29.13
CA ILE A 29 -7.80 -7.55 28.37
C ILE A 29 -6.60 -6.94 29.11
N SER A 30 -5.39 -7.39 28.78
CA SER A 30 -4.21 -6.62 29.13
C SER A 30 -4.36 -5.29 28.37
N GLN A 31 -4.29 -4.17 29.08
CA GLN A 31 -4.25 -2.83 28.47
C GLN A 31 -2.99 -2.61 27.60
N ALA A 32 -2.17 -3.65 27.41
CA ALA A 32 -0.98 -3.69 26.58
C ALA A 32 -1.19 -4.55 25.32
N VAL A 33 -2.39 -4.57 24.74
CA VAL A 33 -2.50 -4.92 23.31
C VAL A 33 -1.95 -3.72 22.56
N ALA A 34 -0.64 -3.72 22.32
CA ALA A 34 -0.03 -2.81 21.36
C ALA A 34 -0.86 -2.87 20.08
N ARG A 35 -1.29 -1.72 19.55
CA ARG A 35 -1.97 -1.69 18.25
C ARG A 35 -1.12 -2.51 17.28
N PRO A 36 -1.70 -3.48 16.54
CA PRO A 36 -0.94 -4.22 15.54
C PRO A 36 -0.21 -3.22 14.63
N ALA A 37 1.04 -3.52 14.28
CA ALA A 37 1.85 -2.63 13.46
C ALA A 37 1.08 -2.26 12.18
N ARG A 38 1.07 -0.97 11.83
CA ARG A 38 0.37 -0.47 10.63
C ARG A 38 0.97 -1.19 9.41
N VAL A 39 0.12 -1.81 8.59
CA VAL A 39 0.56 -2.53 7.38
C VAL A 39 0.86 -1.48 6.30
N LYS A 40 2.12 -1.42 5.84
CA LYS A 40 2.53 -0.54 4.75
C LYS A 40 2.17 -1.13 3.39
N VAL A 41 1.89 -0.27 2.42
CA VAL A 41 1.61 -0.62 1.03
C VAL A 41 2.93 -0.72 0.26
N THR A 42 3.68 -1.82 0.41
CA THR A 42 4.99 -1.97 -0.29
C THR A 42 5.00 -3.06 -1.36
N LYS A 43 4.04 -3.98 -1.31
CA LYS A 43 4.05 -5.23 -2.09
C LYS A 43 4.28 -5.02 -3.60
N ASN A 44 3.61 -4.04 -4.20
CA ASN A 44 3.73 -3.79 -5.63
C ASN A 44 5.12 -3.26 -5.98
N TYR A 45 5.64 -2.31 -5.21
CA TYR A 45 7.00 -1.81 -5.37
C TYR A 45 8.03 -2.93 -5.21
N ASP A 46 7.92 -3.74 -4.15
CA ASP A 46 8.84 -4.86 -3.90
C ASP A 46 8.80 -5.87 -5.06
N THR A 47 7.62 -6.12 -5.63
CA THR A 47 7.45 -7.00 -6.80
C THR A 47 8.10 -6.42 -8.05
N ILE A 48 7.86 -5.13 -8.34
CA ILE A 48 8.46 -4.45 -9.51
C ILE A 48 9.98 -4.46 -9.38
N LYS A 49 10.51 -4.07 -8.22
CA LYS A 49 11.96 -4.06 -7.96
C LYS A 49 12.58 -5.42 -8.22
N LEU A 50 12.01 -6.48 -7.65
CA LEU A 50 12.48 -7.85 -7.88
C LEU A 50 12.45 -8.21 -9.37
N LYS A 51 11.36 -7.88 -10.07
CA LYS A 51 11.22 -8.24 -11.50
C LYS A 51 12.15 -7.46 -12.41
N VAL A 52 12.46 -6.21 -12.08
CA VAL A 52 13.50 -5.44 -12.76
C VAL A 52 14.87 -6.08 -12.57
N GLU A 53 15.23 -6.46 -11.33
CA GLU A 53 16.49 -7.15 -11.05
C GLU A 53 16.59 -8.48 -11.82
N GLN A 54 15.52 -9.27 -11.82
CA GLN A 54 15.44 -10.54 -12.54
C GLN A 54 15.50 -10.38 -14.07
N LEU A 55 14.90 -9.32 -14.63
CA LEU A 55 14.99 -9.05 -16.07
C LEU A 55 16.43 -8.72 -16.45
N LEU A 56 17.08 -7.83 -15.72
CA LEU A 56 18.46 -7.39 -15.99
C LEU A 56 19.49 -8.51 -15.78
N SER A 57 19.20 -9.50 -14.93
CA SER A 57 20.01 -10.70 -14.77
C SER A 57 19.65 -11.85 -15.72
N TYR A 58 18.68 -11.64 -16.64
CA TYR A 58 18.16 -12.65 -17.57
C TYR A 58 17.56 -13.89 -16.86
N GLU A 59 17.08 -13.73 -15.63
CA GLU A 59 16.42 -14.79 -14.84
C GLU A 59 14.95 -15.01 -15.22
N ILE A 60 14.31 -14.02 -15.85
CA ILE A 60 12.94 -14.09 -16.35
C ILE A 60 12.88 -13.66 -17.82
N SER A 61 11.82 -14.08 -18.53
CA SER A 61 11.59 -13.61 -19.89
C SER A 61 10.98 -12.20 -19.92
N VAL A 62 11.16 -11.52 -21.05
CA VAL A 62 10.49 -10.24 -21.34
C VAL A 62 8.97 -10.36 -21.20
N ASP A 63 8.39 -11.44 -21.72
CA ASP A 63 6.94 -11.68 -21.61
C ASP A 63 6.50 -11.80 -20.15
N GLU A 64 7.24 -12.54 -19.30
CA GLU A 64 6.91 -12.66 -17.89
C GLU A 64 6.99 -11.30 -17.19
N TYR A 65 8.05 -10.54 -17.46
CA TYR A 65 8.25 -9.20 -16.93
C TYR A 65 7.10 -8.26 -17.27
N LEU A 66 6.77 -8.14 -18.57
CA LEU A 66 5.70 -7.26 -19.05
C LEU A 66 4.34 -7.68 -18.51
N ASN A 67 4.05 -8.98 -18.47
CA ASN A 67 2.81 -9.49 -17.87
C ASN A 67 2.68 -9.08 -16.40
N VAL A 68 3.77 -9.09 -15.62
CA VAL A 68 3.72 -8.62 -14.22
C VAL A 68 3.43 -7.12 -14.17
N LEU A 69 4.10 -6.31 -14.99
CA LEU A 69 3.85 -4.87 -15.04
C LEU A 69 2.41 -4.56 -15.42
N ASP A 70 1.87 -5.21 -16.45
CA ASP A 70 0.50 -5.01 -16.93
C ASP A 70 -0.55 -5.38 -15.88
N ASN A 71 -0.31 -6.49 -15.17
CA ASN A 71 -1.18 -6.92 -14.08
C ASN A 71 -1.17 -5.94 -12.91
N ILE A 72 -0.03 -5.33 -12.59
CA ILE A 72 0.06 -4.32 -11.53
C ILE A 72 -0.59 -3.02 -12.00
N TYR A 73 -0.26 -2.57 -13.22
CA TYR A 73 -0.82 -1.37 -13.84
C TYR A 73 -2.34 -1.39 -13.81
N SER A 74 -2.94 -2.46 -14.32
CA SER A 74 -4.40 -2.60 -14.40
C SER A 74 -5.07 -2.51 -13.02
N LYS A 75 -4.48 -3.12 -11.99
CA LYS A 75 -5.02 -3.07 -10.62
C LYS A 75 -4.90 -1.69 -10.00
N VAL A 76 -3.79 -1.01 -10.24
CA VAL A 76 -3.55 0.34 -9.72
C VAL A 76 -4.46 1.35 -10.42
N GLU A 77 -4.64 1.22 -11.73
CA GLU A 77 -5.57 2.03 -12.52
C GLU A 77 -7.03 1.81 -12.11
N GLU A 78 -7.45 0.56 -11.89
CA GLU A 78 -8.79 0.24 -11.37
C GLU A 78 -9.03 0.88 -9.99
N ALA A 79 -8.02 0.84 -9.10
CA ALA A 79 -8.09 1.52 -7.82
C ALA A 79 -8.21 3.05 -7.98
N ALA A 80 -7.46 3.65 -8.91
CA ALA A 80 -7.56 5.08 -9.23
C ALA A 80 -8.97 5.47 -9.65
N ASN A 81 -9.55 4.70 -10.58
CA ASN A 81 -10.90 4.92 -11.09
C ASN A 81 -11.95 4.77 -9.99
N THR A 82 -11.77 3.78 -9.11
CA THR A 82 -12.66 3.56 -7.96
C THR A 82 -12.63 4.75 -7.00
N VAL A 83 -11.45 5.23 -6.64
CA VAL A 83 -11.30 6.38 -5.73
C VAL A 83 -11.84 7.67 -6.36
N SER A 84 -11.55 7.89 -7.64
CA SER A 84 -11.93 9.13 -8.35
C SER A 84 -13.44 9.22 -8.62
N SER A 85 -14.14 8.09 -8.71
CA SER A 85 -15.59 8.02 -8.90
C SER A 85 -16.38 7.90 -7.59
N MET A 86 -15.69 7.87 -6.45
CA MET A 86 -16.33 7.72 -5.15
C MET A 86 -17.08 9.00 -4.78
N GLU A 87 -18.40 8.88 -4.56
CA GLU A 87 -19.19 9.97 -3.99
C GLU A 87 -18.98 10.04 -2.48
N ILE A 88 -18.41 11.16 -2.01
CA ILE A 88 -18.13 11.39 -0.59
C ILE A 88 -19.15 12.40 -0.06
N PRO A 89 -19.86 12.06 1.03
CA PRO A 89 -20.75 13.00 1.71
C PRO A 89 -20.05 14.32 2.05
N GLU A 90 -20.74 15.46 1.86
CA GLU A 90 -20.16 16.79 2.06
C GLU A 90 -19.63 17.03 3.48
N ASP A 91 -20.23 16.39 4.48
CA ASP A 91 -19.82 16.42 5.89
C ASP A 91 -18.54 15.63 6.16
N LEU A 92 -18.25 14.60 5.35
CA LEU A 92 -17.03 13.81 5.44
C LEU A 92 -15.88 14.40 4.62
N LEU A 93 -16.18 15.17 3.57
CA LEU A 93 -15.18 15.70 2.64
C LEU A 93 -14.02 16.45 3.34
N PRO A 94 -14.23 17.30 4.36
CA PRO A 94 -13.14 17.98 5.06
C PRO A 94 -12.16 17.03 5.77
N TYR A 95 -12.61 15.83 6.16
CA TYR A 95 -11.78 14.81 6.79
C TYR A 95 -11.04 13.95 5.77
N PHE A 96 -11.52 13.87 4.52
CA PHE A 96 -11.02 12.91 3.53
C PHE A 96 -10.31 13.51 2.32
N LYS A 97 -10.51 14.80 2.05
CA LYS A 97 -10.01 15.45 0.82
C LYS A 97 -8.50 15.33 0.65
N GLU A 98 -7.73 15.70 1.66
CA GLU A 98 -6.26 15.78 1.55
C GLU A 98 -5.63 14.42 1.29
N GLN A 99 -6.03 13.36 2.01
CA GLN A 99 -5.50 12.02 1.78
C GLN A 99 -5.94 11.42 0.44
N ILE A 100 -7.09 11.82 -0.10
CA ILE A 100 -7.51 11.39 -1.43
C ILE A 100 -6.62 12.03 -2.48
N GLU A 101 -6.35 13.33 -2.37
CA GLU A 101 -5.45 14.04 -3.28
C GLU A 101 -4.04 13.46 -3.24
N ILE A 102 -3.49 13.23 -2.05
CA ILE A 102 -2.17 12.58 -1.87
C ILE A 102 -2.19 11.15 -2.43
N GLY A 103 -3.24 10.39 -2.14
CA GLY A 103 -3.39 9.01 -2.61
C GLY A 103 -3.45 8.91 -4.12
N LEU A 104 -4.24 9.76 -4.78
CA LEU A 104 -4.34 9.83 -6.24
C LEU A 104 -3.02 10.29 -6.87
N THR A 105 -2.31 11.22 -6.24
CA THR A 105 -0.95 11.63 -6.67
C THR A 105 0.02 10.45 -6.62
N GLY A 106 0.01 9.69 -5.51
CA GLY A 106 0.81 8.47 -5.40
C GLY A 106 0.44 7.42 -6.45
N ILE A 107 -0.84 7.26 -6.78
CA ILE A 107 -1.28 6.36 -7.85
C ILE A 107 -0.74 6.79 -9.22
N ASP A 108 -0.87 8.07 -9.59
CA ASP A 108 -0.39 8.59 -10.87
C ASP A 108 1.12 8.39 -11.03
N MET A 109 1.90 8.74 -10.00
CA MET A 109 3.35 8.50 -9.98
C MET A 109 3.68 7.01 -10.12
N PHE A 110 2.90 6.12 -9.49
CA PHE A 110 3.13 4.68 -9.60
C PHE A 110 2.88 4.15 -11.02
N LEU A 111 1.85 4.66 -11.70
CA LEU A 111 1.55 4.32 -13.10
C LEU A 111 2.63 4.85 -14.05
N GLN A 112 3.11 6.08 -13.82
CA GLN A 112 4.25 6.64 -14.55
C GLN A 112 5.50 5.78 -14.38
N ALA A 113 5.81 5.35 -13.16
CA ALA A 113 6.95 4.49 -12.89
C ALA A 113 6.89 3.17 -13.67
N ILE A 114 5.71 2.56 -13.77
CA ILE A 114 5.52 1.34 -14.58
C ILE A 114 5.77 1.63 -16.06
N ASN A 115 5.28 2.75 -16.58
CA ASN A 115 5.49 3.12 -17.99
C ASN A 115 6.95 3.37 -18.32
N GLU A 116 7.71 4.03 -17.45
CA GLU A 116 9.16 4.21 -17.62
C GLU A 116 9.89 2.85 -17.68
N LEU A 117 9.55 1.95 -16.75
CA LEU A 117 10.19 0.63 -16.67
C LEU A 117 9.86 -0.29 -17.85
N ARG A 118 8.73 -0.08 -18.54
CA ARG A 118 8.36 -0.85 -19.75
C ARG A 118 9.32 -0.67 -20.92
N VAL A 119 10.18 0.35 -20.89
CA VAL A 119 11.18 0.61 -21.94
C VAL A 119 12.39 -0.33 -21.83
N LEU A 120 12.63 -0.93 -20.66
CA LEU A 120 13.83 -1.75 -20.42
C LEU A 120 14.02 -2.92 -21.41
N PRO A 121 12.99 -3.70 -21.79
CA PRO A 121 13.16 -4.77 -22.77
C PRO A 121 13.67 -4.31 -24.13
N GLU A 122 13.20 -3.17 -24.63
CA GLU A 122 13.64 -2.60 -25.90
C GLU A 122 15.13 -2.23 -25.83
N LEU A 123 15.57 -1.58 -24.75
CA LEU A 123 16.98 -1.25 -24.54
C LEU A 123 17.88 -2.48 -24.40
N LEU A 124 17.38 -3.56 -23.78
CA LEU A 124 18.11 -4.82 -23.69
C LEU A 124 18.27 -5.49 -25.06
N GLU A 125 17.22 -5.45 -25.89
CA GLU A 125 17.30 -5.95 -27.27
C GLU A 125 18.31 -5.12 -28.10
N GLU A 126 18.31 -3.80 -27.97
CA GLU A 126 19.32 -2.95 -28.60
C GLU A 126 20.74 -3.26 -28.10
N LEU A 127 20.90 -3.53 -26.81
CA LEU A 127 22.18 -3.86 -26.19
C LEU A 127 22.76 -5.17 -26.75
N ASP A 128 21.92 -6.18 -26.94
CA ASP A 128 22.32 -7.46 -27.55
C ASP A 128 22.76 -7.29 -29.00
N ASN A 129 22.17 -6.32 -29.71
CA ASN A 129 22.48 -6.00 -31.10
C ASN A 129 23.56 -4.92 -31.27
N ALA A 130 24.18 -4.44 -30.20
CA ALA A 130 25.14 -3.34 -30.26
C ALA A 130 26.38 -3.69 -31.10
N GLU A 131 26.63 -2.90 -32.16
CA GLU A 131 27.72 -3.12 -33.13
C GLU A 131 29.10 -2.63 -32.64
N SER A 132 29.15 -1.83 -31.58
CA SER A 132 30.39 -1.28 -31.03
C SER A 132 30.36 -1.19 -29.51
N ASP A 133 31.56 -1.17 -28.91
CA ASP A 133 31.72 -1.01 -27.45
C ASP A 133 31.19 0.35 -26.96
N GLU A 134 31.31 1.40 -27.77
CA GLU A 134 30.78 2.74 -27.45
C GLU A 134 29.24 2.74 -27.40
N VAL A 135 28.57 2.09 -28.37
CA VAL A 135 27.11 1.95 -28.36
C VAL A 135 26.65 1.12 -27.17
N ARG A 136 27.37 0.03 -26.87
CA ARG A 136 27.11 -0.82 -25.71
C ARG A 136 27.20 -0.06 -24.39
N GLU A 137 28.24 0.77 -24.22
CA GLU A 137 28.42 1.58 -23.01
C GLU A 137 27.29 2.61 -22.84
N ASN A 138 26.90 3.29 -23.91
CA ASN A 138 25.78 4.25 -23.88
C ASN A 138 24.46 3.58 -23.51
N LEU A 139 24.17 2.40 -24.06
CA LEU A 139 22.96 1.63 -23.75
C LEU A 139 22.95 1.16 -22.30
N LEU A 140 24.08 0.71 -21.75
CA LEU A 140 24.18 0.34 -20.33
C LEU A 140 23.89 1.53 -19.41
N GLN A 141 24.40 2.71 -19.74
CA GLN A 141 24.11 3.94 -18.98
C GLN A 141 22.62 4.32 -19.05
N GLU A 142 22.00 4.21 -20.22
CA GLU A 142 20.57 4.52 -20.37
C GLU A 142 19.69 3.50 -19.63
N ILE A 143 20.03 2.21 -19.69
CA ILE A 143 19.36 1.14 -18.92
C ILE A 143 19.44 1.45 -17.41
N GLU A 144 20.62 1.80 -16.91
CA GLU A 144 20.81 2.14 -15.49
C GLU A 144 19.97 3.35 -15.09
N LYS A 145 19.98 4.40 -15.92
CA LYS A 145 19.18 5.61 -15.71
C LYS A 145 17.68 5.33 -15.68
N ILE A 146 17.14 4.59 -16.64
CA ILE A 146 15.72 4.23 -16.70
C ILE A 146 15.34 3.36 -15.49
N LYS A 147 16.17 2.37 -15.16
CA LYS A 147 16.00 1.52 -13.97
C LYS A 147 15.91 2.38 -12.70
N ASP A 148 16.87 3.26 -12.48
CA ASP A 148 16.92 4.09 -11.27
C ASP A 148 15.77 5.10 -11.21
N GLN A 149 15.46 5.75 -12.32
CA GLN A 149 14.34 6.69 -12.42
C GLN A 149 13.00 6.01 -12.13
N GLY A 150 12.73 4.89 -12.80
CA GLY A 150 11.48 4.13 -12.62
C GLY A 150 11.33 3.57 -11.21
N LEU A 151 12.39 2.98 -10.63
CA LEU A 151 12.34 2.46 -9.27
C LEU A 151 12.25 3.56 -8.21
N SER A 152 12.93 4.70 -8.40
CA SER A 152 12.81 5.84 -7.49
C SER A 152 11.39 6.40 -7.50
N LEU A 153 10.79 6.54 -8.69
CA LEU A 153 9.43 7.06 -8.82
C LEU A 153 8.41 6.11 -8.17
N ALA A 154 8.58 4.78 -8.34
CA ALA A 154 7.74 3.77 -7.68
C ALA A 154 7.89 3.79 -6.15
N ALA A 155 9.10 4.09 -5.64
CA ALA A 155 9.35 4.21 -4.20
C ALA A 155 8.69 5.48 -3.62
N GLU A 156 8.82 6.62 -4.29
CA GLU A 156 8.17 7.88 -3.88
C GLU A 156 6.64 7.76 -3.93
N ALA A 157 6.11 7.18 -5.00
CA ALA A 157 4.69 6.84 -5.12
C ALA A 157 4.20 5.99 -3.94
N THR A 158 4.99 4.97 -3.57
CA THR A 158 4.71 4.12 -2.39
C THR A 158 4.68 4.93 -1.09
N GLU A 159 5.55 5.92 -0.93
CA GLU A 159 5.54 6.81 0.23
C GLU A 159 4.25 7.64 0.29
N HIS A 160 3.83 8.25 -0.82
CA HIS A 160 2.56 8.98 -0.91
C HIS A 160 1.36 8.11 -0.53
N LEU A 161 1.30 6.87 -1.01
CA LEU A 161 0.22 5.94 -0.68
C LEU A 161 0.20 5.59 0.82
N ASN A 162 1.37 5.43 1.44
CA ASN A 162 1.46 5.19 2.88
C ASN A 162 1.04 6.41 3.70
N ILE A 163 1.43 7.62 3.29
CA ILE A 163 0.99 8.87 3.92
C ILE A 163 -0.53 9.00 3.85
N ALA A 164 -1.12 8.80 2.67
CA ALA A 164 -2.56 8.83 2.47
C ALA A 164 -3.29 7.81 3.37
N LEU A 165 -2.76 6.58 3.47
CA LEU A 165 -3.30 5.54 4.34
C LEU A 165 -3.24 5.95 5.83
N ASP A 166 -2.10 6.48 6.28
CA ASP A 166 -1.93 6.93 7.66
C ASP A 166 -2.92 8.05 8.01
N MET A 167 -3.06 9.03 7.12
CA MET A 167 -4.02 10.12 7.27
C MET A 167 -5.47 9.61 7.29
N ALA A 168 -5.82 8.67 6.41
CA ALA A 168 -7.16 8.07 6.40
C ALA A 168 -7.49 7.37 7.72
N ILE A 169 -6.54 6.61 8.28
CA ILE A 169 -6.70 5.93 9.57
C ILE A 169 -6.90 6.95 10.71
N GLU A 170 -6.12 8.02 10.71
CA GLU A 170 -6.19 9.06 11.73
C GLU A 170 -7.48 9.87 11.66
N ASN A 171 -7.89 10.28 10.46
CA ASN A 171 -9.12 11.04 10.27
C ASN A 171 -10.38 10.20 10.52
N MET A 172 -10.37 8.90 10.18
CA MET A 172 -11.43 7.97 10.59
C MET A 172 -11.55 7.84 12.12
N SER A 173 -10.43 7.93 12.84
CA SER A 173 -10.45 7.86 14.31
C SER A 173 -11.04 9.14 14.91
N LYS A 174 -10.63 10.31 14.41
CA LYS A 174 -11.16 11.62 14.84
C LYS A 174 -12.66 11.74 14.57
N TRP A 175 -13.11 11.39 13.37
CA TRP A 175 -14.52 11.44 13.01
C TRP A 175 -15.38 10.58 13.96
N LYS A 176 -14.94 9.36 14.30
CA LYS A 176 -15.64 8.51 15.27
C LYS A 176 -15.74 9.11 16.67
N GLU A 177 -14.70 9.78 17.13
CA GLU A 177 -14.69 10.46 18.45
C GLU A 177 -15.67 11.64 18.47
N GLU A 178 -15.78 12.37 17.36
CA GLU A 178 -16.71 13.50 17.21
C GLU A 178 -18.17 13.03 17.03
N GLU A 179 -18.41 11.96 16.27
CA GLU A 179 -19.75 11.41 16.02
C GLU A 179 -20.34 10.74 17.27
N THR A 180 -19.52 10.06 18.07
CA THR A 180 -19.98 9.42 19.32
C THR A 180 -20.24 10.42 20.46
N GLY A 181 -19.85 11.69 20.29
CA GLY A 181 -19.88 12.71 21.32
C GLY A 181 -18.94 12.36 22.47
N GLY A 182 -18.28 13.35 23.07
CA GLY A 182 -17.45 13.17 24.26
C GLY A 182 -18.23 12.69 25.50
N PHE A 183 -18.74 11.46 25.48
CA PHE A 183 -19.29 10.76 26.64
C PHE A 183 -18.16 10.03 27.39
N TYR A 184 -17.25 10.83 27.92
CA TYR A 184 -16.57 10.50 29.17
C TYR A 184 -16.90 11.63 30.16
N VAL A 185 -17.99 11.45 30.88
CA VAL A 185 -18.23 12.07 32.20
C VAL A 185 -18.25 10.95 33.22
#